data_AF-A0A1F4HIJ0-F1
#
_entry.id   AF-A0A1F4HIJ0-F1
#
_cell.length_a   1.000
_cell.length_b   1.000
_cell.length_c   1.000
_cell.angle_alpha   90.00
_cell.angle_beta   90.00
_cell.angle_gamma   90.00
#
_symmetry.space_group_name_H-M   'P 1'
#
loop_
_entity.id
_entity.type
_entity.pdbx_description
1 polymer ?
#
loop_
_entity_poly.entity_id
_entity_poly.type
_entity_poly.pdbx_seq_one_letter_code
_entity_poly.pdbx_strand_id
1 'polypeptide(L)'
;MLIREEPFVRTPRSSRGRLPMTDLKPTLSPAITAATAPAGAPLVTVLDAKALAGLTQLDPTGANRLMQRVLTTYRGSLERLLSQMTHARQQSDMAALRLVTHTLKSSSASVGALALSVLCGDAEKSIREGQLDQLPSMLDHLAAEAARVDAAVLQLLSDK
;
A
#
# COMPACT_ATOMS: atom_id res chain seq x y z
N MET A 1 5.98 -78.16 -3.47
CA MET A 1 6.89 -77.08 -3.92
C MET A 1 6.04 -76.12 -4.73
N LEU A 2 6.03 -74.82 -4.36
CA LEU A 2 5.31 -73.68 -4.98
C LEU A 2 3.77 -73.66 -4.78
N ILE A 3 3.05 -72.57 -4.44
CA ILE A 3 3.26 -71.12 -4.13
C ILE A 3 1.97 -70.73 -3.35
N ARG A 4 2.03 -70.38 -2.06
CA ARG A 4 1.95 -69.01 -1.47
C ARG A 4 0.82 -68.11 -2.00
N GLU A 5 -0.21 -67.99 -1.17
CA GLU A 5 -1.20 -66.92 -1.14
C GLU A 5 -0.52 -65.55 -0.94
N GLU A 6 -1.08 -64.48 -1.51
CA GLU A 6 -1.20 -63.14 -0.92
C GLU A 6 -2.08 -62.24 -1.82
N PRO A 7 -3.28 -61.84 -1.39
CA PRO A 7 -4.09 -60.81 -2.04
C PRO A 7 -3.64 -59.42 -1.57
N PHE A 8 -2.85 -58.71 -2.38
CA PHE A 8 -2.42 -57.36 -2.04
C PHE A 8 -3.50 -56.32 -2.38
N VAL A 9 -4.12 -55.85 -1.30
CA VAL A 9 -5.20 -54.87 -1.22
C VAL A 9 -4.76 -53.49 -1.74
N ARG A 10 -5.74 -52.83 -2.36
CA ARG A 10 -5.78 -51.42 -2.80
C ARG A 10 -5.02 -50.45 -1.90
N THR A 11 -4.15 -49.66 -2.54
CA THR A 11 -3.52 -48.46 -2.00
C THR A 11 -4.54 -47.30 -1.93
N PRO A 12 -4.77 -46.67 -0.77
CA PRO A 12 -5.33 -45.32 -0.74
C PRO A 12 -4.21 -44.29 -0.87
N ARG A 13 -4.19 -43.55 -1.99
CA ARG A 13 -3.37 -42.36 -2.17
C ARG A 13 -4.10 -41.15 -1.54
N SER A 14 -3.82 -40.89 -0.26
CA SER A 14 -4.23 -39.67 0.45
C SER A 14 -3.04 -39.26 1.31
N SER A 15 -2.37 -38.13 1.07
CA SER A 15 -2.86 -36.82 1.43
C SER A 15 -1.91 -35.77 0.84
N ARG A 16 -2.44 -34.86 0.02
CA ARG A 16 -1.70 -33.70 -0.48
C ARG A 16 -1.72 -32.64 0.63
N GLY A 17 -0.77 -32.76 1.55
CA GLY A 17 -0.54 -31.84 2.65
C GLY A 17 -0.27 -30.43 2.14
N ARG A 18 -1.18 -29.53 2.47
CA ARG A 18 -1.12 -28.08 2.33
C ARG A 18 0.09 -27.56 3.13
N LEU A 19 1.09 -27.02 2.45
CA LEU A 19 2.18 -26.31 3.12
C LEU A 19 1.65 -25.00 3.72
N PRO A 20 1.92 -24.69 5.00
CA PRO A 20 1.64 -23.38 5.55
C PRO A 20 2.65 -22.36 4.98
N MET A 21 2.13 -21.27 4.39
CA MET A 21 2.92 -20.07 4.12
C MET A 21 3.26 -19.43 5.46
N THR A 22 4.45 -19.73 5.97
CA THR A 22 4.98 -19.12 7.19
C THR A 22 5.52 -17.72 6.87
N ASP A 23 4.72 -16.72 7.25
CA ASP A 23 5.13 -15.51 7.99
C ASP A 23 6.52 -14.92 7.64
N LEU A 24 6.62 -14.22 6.51
CA LEU A 24 7.66 -13.22 6.32
C LEU A 24 7.18 -11.90 6.92
N LYS A 25 7.46 -11.71 8.21
CA LYS A 25 7.29 -10.45 8.93
C LYS A 25 8.05 -9.33 8.23
N PRO A 26 7.40 -8.25 7.76
CA PRO A 26 8.09 -7.00 7.57
C PRO A 26 8.28 -6.37 8.97
N THR A 27 9.52 -6.39 9.47
CA THR A 27 9.96 -5.57 10.60
C THR A 27 9.85 -4.10 10.22
N LEU A 28 8.72 -3.48 10.52
CA LEU A 28 8.55 -2.04 10.47
C LEU A 28 8.69 -1.48 11.89
N SER A 29 9.91 -1.05 12.20
CA SER A 29 10.12 0.12 13.06
C SER A 29 10.83 1.16 12.22
N PRO A 30 10.26 2.36 12.13
CA PRO A 30 10.97 3.45 12.77
C PRO A 30 10.05 4.21 13.72
N ALA A 31 10.60 4.56 14.88
CA ALA A 31 10.06 5.62 15.72
C ALA A 31 9.99 6.90 14.86
N ILE A 32 8.79 7.41 14.66
CA ILE A 32 8.58 8.75 14.11
C ILE A 32 8.08 9.66 15.22
N THR A 33 9.01 10.46 15.73
CA THR A 33 8.77 11.68 16.49
C THR A 33 7.72 12.51 15.75
N ALA A 34 6.68 12.91 16.47
CA ALA A 34 5.66 13.83 16.00
C ALA A 34 6.31 15.13 15.51
N ALA A 35 6.32 15.34 14.21
CA ALA A 35 6.63 16.63 13.60
C ALA A 35 5.36 17.15 12.93
N THR A 36 4.68 18.02 13.66
CA THR A 36 3.70 18.98 13.11
C THR A 36 4.31 19.65 11.88
N ALA A 37 3.75 19.40 10.70
CA ALA A 37 4.15 20.08 9.48
C ALA A 37 3.12 21.17 9.12
N PRO A 38 3.55 22.41 8.83
CA PRO A 38 2.67 23.50 8.44
C PRO A 38 2.21 23.33 6.99
N ALA A 39 1.01 23.84 6.70
CA ALA A 39 0.51 24.01 5.35
C ALA A 39 1.42 24.99 4.57
N GLY A 40 2.24 24.49 3.64
CA GLY A 40 3.06 25.34 2.77
C GLY A 40 4.42 24.81 2.31
N ALA A 41 4.75 23.53 2.54
CA ALA A 41 5.99 22.99 1.98
C ALA A 41 5.90 22.84 0.44
N PRO A 42 6.98 23.16 -0.31
CA PRO A 42 6.98 23.09 -1.77
C PRO A 42 6.65 21.68 -2.26
N LEU A 43 5.98 21.55 -3.41
CA LEU A 43 5.50 20.26 -3.96
C LEU A 43 6.59 19.17 -4.06
N VAL A 44 7.86 19.58 -4.17
CA VAL A 44 9.02 18.69 -4.22
C VAL A 44 9.30 17.97 -2.89
N THR A 45 8.78 18.45 -1.76
CA THR A 45 8.96 17.80 -0.44
C THR A 45 7.86 16.80 -0.08
N VAL A 46 6.93 16.50 -1.01
CA VAL A 46 5.82 15.57 -0.77
C VAL A 46 6.26 14.10 -0.92
N LEU A 47 7.29 13.85 -1.74
CA LEU A 47 7.87 12.53 -1.94
C LEU A 47 9.27 12.46 -1.33
N ASP A 48 9.56 11.36 -0.65
CA ASP A 48 10.84 11.12 -0.02
C ASP A 48 11.97 10.93 -1.06
N ALA A 49 13.01 11.75 -0.96
CA ALA A 49 14.13 11.74 -1.88
C ALA A 49 14.92 10.41 -1.84
N LYS A 50 14.95 9.73 -0.68
CA LYS A 50 15.65 8.44 -0.54
C LYS A 50 14.89 7.32 -1.26
N ALA A 51 13.55 7.31 -1.20
CA ALA A 51 12.73 6.38 -1.98
C ALA A 51 12.94 6.59 -3.49
N LEU A 52 12.94 7.85 -3.96
CA LEU A 52 13.22 8.16 -5.36
C LEU A 52 14.64 7.76 -5.78
N ALA A 53 15.65 8.02 -4.95
CA ALA A 53 17.02 7.59 -5.20
C ALA A 53 17.13 6.06 -5.30
N GLY A 54 16.40 5.31 -4.47
CA GLY A 54 16.32 3.85 -4.55
C GLY A 54 15.78 3.38 -5.90
N LEU A 55 14.73 4.01 -6.43
CA LEU A 55 14.20 3.71 -7.77
C LEU A 55 15.23 4.03 -8.86
N THR A 56 15.99 5.12 -8.74
CA THR A 56 17.06 5.46 -9.68
C THR A 56 18.22 4.46 -9.61
N GLN A 57 18.58 3.96 -8.43
CA GLN A 57 19.65 2.97 -8.27
C GLN A 57 19.30 1.62 -8.90
N LEU A 58 18.02 1.26 -8.98
CA LEU A 58 17.55 0.05 -9.65
C LEU A 58 17.60 0.14 -11.18
N ASP A 59 17.56 1.35 -11.74
CA ASP A 59 17.63 1.61 -13.19
C ASP A 59 18.54 2.83 -13.47
N PRO A 60 19.86 2.73 -13.19
CA PRO A 60 20.77 3.87 -13.23
C PRO A 60 20.97 4.41 -14.65
N THR A 61 20.78 3.55 -15.66
CA THR A 61 20.86 3.93 -17.07
C THR A 61 19.57 4.55 -17.60
N GLY A 62 18.46 4.48 -16.85
CA GLY A 62 17.14 4.95 -17.30
C GLY A 62 16.50 4.10 -18.41
N ALA A 63 17.15 3.02 -18.83
CA ALA A 63 16.75 2.26 -20.02
C ALA A 63 15.38 1.59 -19.87
N ASN A 64 15.02 1.14 -18.66
CA ASN A 64 13.73 0.49 -18.41
C ASN A 64 12.63 1.49 -18.01
N ARG A 65 12.97 2.78 -17.89
CA ARG A 65 12.07 3.85 -17.43
C ARG A 65 11.35 3.45 -16.12
N LEU A 66 12.06 2.76 -15.23
CA LEU A 66 11.48 2.11 -14.06
C LEU A 66 10.74 3.11 -13.18
N MET A 67 11.37 4.25 -12.88
CA MET A 67 10.76 5.33 -12.10
C MET A 67 9.43 5.79 -12.73
N GLN A 68 9.41 6.07 -14.03
CA GLN A 68 8.19 6.52 -14.73
C GLN A 68 7.07 5.47 -14.64
N ARG A 69 7.40 4.20 -14.85
CA ARG A 69 6.43 3.08 -14.77
C ARG A 69 5.86 2.91 -13.36
N VAL A 70 6.70 2.97 -12.34
CA VAL A 70 6.29 2.86 -10.93
C VAL A 70 5.37 4.02 -10.57
N LEU A 71 5.78 5.25 -10.88
CA LEU A 71 5.00 6.46 -10.62
C LEU A 71 3.66 6.48 -11.37
N THR A 72 3.64 6.04 -12.63
CA THR A 72 2.42 5.93 -13.43
C THR A 72 1.45 4.88 -12.86
N THR A 73 1.99 3.73 -12.45
CA THR A 73 1.19 2.65 -11.84
C THR A 73 0.62 3.06 -10.48
N TYR A 74 1.44 3.75 -9.68
CA TYR A 74 1.02 4.31 -8.40
C TYR A 74 -0.13 5.31 -8.60
N ARG A 75 0.01 6.24 -9.56
CA ARG A 75 -1.01 7.23 -9.89
C ARG A 75 -2.35 6.62 -10.27
N GLY A 76 -2.36 5.65 -11.19
CA GLY A 76 -3.60 4.94 -11.54
C GLY A 76 -4.22 4.18 -10.36
N SER A 77 -3.39 3.68 -9.44
CA SER A 77 -3.87 3.05 -8.20
C SER A 77 -4.46 4.08 -7.23
N LEU A 78 -3.83 5.24 -7.10
CA LEU A 78 -4.26 6.36 -6.25
C LEU A 78 -5.64 6.85 -6.65
N GLU A 79 -5.84 7.18 -7.93
CA GLU A 79 -7.13 7.65 -8.47
C GLU A 79 -8.26 6.63 -8.20
N ARG A 80 -8.00 5.35 -8.48
CA ARG A 80 -8.96 4.27 -8.23
C ARG A 80 -9.30 4.15 -6.74
N LEU A 81 -8.30 4.21 -5.86
CA LEU A 81 -8.51 4.08 -4.41
C LEU A 81 -9.26 5.28 -3.84
N LEU A 82 -8.98 6.51 -4.31
CA LEU A 82 -9.73 7.71 -3.88
C LEU A 82 -11.20 7.66 -4.30
N SER A 83 -11.50 7.16 -5.51
CA SER A 83 -12.88 6.93 -5.94
C SER A 83 -13.58 5.89 -5.05
N GLN A 84 -12.90 4.77 -4.75
CA GLN A 84 -13.42 3.75 -3.83
C GLN A 84 -13.65 4.30 -2.41
N MET A 85 -12.74 5.13 -1.90
CA MET A 85 -12.88 5.81 -0.61
C MET A 85 -14.12 6.70 -0.58
N THR A 86 -14.34 7.47 -1.65
CA THR A 86 -15.49 8.38 -1.77
C THR A 86 -16.80 7.59 -1.76
N HIS A 87 -16.88 6.50 -2.51
CA HIS A 87 -18.05 5.63 -2.53
C HIS A 87 -18.28 4.93 -1.17
N ALA A 88 -17.22 4.40 -0.55
CA ALA A 88 -17.30 3.76 0.76
C ALA A 88 -17.74 4.75 1.86
N ARG A 89 -17.30 6.02 1.80
CA ARG A 89 -17.76 7.11 2.68
C ARG A 89 -19.26 7.35 2.53
N GLN A 90 -19.77 7.43 1.29
CA GLN A 90 -21.20 7.64 1.04
C GLN A 90 -22.07 6.48 1.55
N GLN A 91 -21.58 5.26 1.44
CA GLN A 91 -22.28 4.05 1.89
C GLN A 91 -22.06 3.76 3.39
N SER A 92 -21.21 4.54 4.08
CA SER A 92 -20.75 4.27 5.45
C SER A 92 -20.18 2.86 5.62
N ASP A 93 -19.53 2.33 4.57
CA ASP A 93 -18.90 1.02 4.57
C ASP A 93 -17.50 1.11 5.20
N MET A 94 -17.44 0.87 6.51
CA MET A 94 -16.20 0.91 7.28
C MET A 94 -15.20 -0.18 6.87
N ALA A 95 -15.68 -1.33 6.40
CA ALA A 95 -14.81 -2.42 5.96
C ALA A 95 -14.10 -2.03 4.65
N ALA A 96 -14.85 -1.44 3.71
CA ALA A 96 -14.28 -0.90 2.48
C ALA A 96 -13.33 0.28 2.75
N LEU A 97 -13.70 1.24 3.62
CA LEU A 97 -12.83 2.35 3.99
C LEU A 97 -11.50 1.85 4.58
N ARG A 98 -11.55 0.87 5.49
CA ARG A 98 -10.35 0.27 6.08
C ARG A 98 -9.46 -0.40 5.03
N LEU A 99 -10.05 -1.13 4.09
CA LEU A 99 -9.29 -1.78 3.03
C LEU A 99 -8.60 -0.75 2.12
N VAL A 100 -9.31 0.33 1.78
CA VAL A 100 -8.79 1.41 0.96
C VAL A 100 -7.64 2.13 1.65
N THR A 101 -7.82 2.56 2.91
CA THR A 101 -6.75 3.22 3.68
C THR A 101 -5.55 2.31 3.88
N HIS A 102 -5.78 1.01 4.15
CA HIS A 102 -4.70 0.02 4.30
C HIS A 102 -3.87 -0.14 3.02
N THR A 103 -4.55 -0.26 1.87
CA THR A 103 -3.90 -0.41 0.57
C THR A 103 -3.14 0.86 0.20
N LEU A 104 -3.79 2.02 0.38
CA LEU A 104 -3.22 3.32 0.07
C LEU A 104 -1.99 3.64 0.93
N LYS A 105 -2.01 3.26 2.22
CA LYS A 105 -0.87 3.36 3.14
C LYS A 105 0.36 2.67 2.59
N SER A 106 0.22 1.40 2.22
CA SER A 106 1.34 0.57 1.76
C SER A 106 1.85 1.06 0.42
N SER A 107 0.95 1.36 -0.52
CA SER A 107 1.29 1.89 -1.84
C SER A 107 2.04 3.23 -1.74
N SER A 108 1.59 4.12 -0.86
CA SER A 108 2.19 5.44 -0.63
C SER A 108 3.56 5.33 0.04
N ALA A 109 3.74 4.41 0.99
CA ALA A 109 5.05 4.15 1.60
C ALA A 109 6.08 3.66 0.57
N SER A 110 5.67 2.81 -0.39
CA SER A 110 6.58 2.28 -1.41
C SER A 110 7.15 3.34 -2.36
N VAL A 111 6.38 4.40 -2.64
CA VAL A 111 6.84 5.51 -3.51
C VAL A 111 7.42 6.69 -2.72
N GLY A 112 7.44 6.61 -1.39
CA GLY A 112 7.96 7.67 -0.52
C GLY A 112 6.96 8.79 -0.19
N ALA A 113 5.67 8.62 -0.45
CA ALA A 113 4.60 9.52 -0.01
C ALA A 113 4.30 9.28 1.49
N LEU A 114 5.27 9.61 2.35
CA LEU A 114 5.26 9.26 3.77
C LEU A 114 4.13 9.96 4.53
N ALA A 115 3.88 11.24 4.26
CA ALA A 115 2.80 12.00 4.90
C ALA A 115 1.42 11.38 4.62
N LEU A 116 1.16 11.02 3.35
CA LEU A 116 -0.06 10.30 2.99
C LEU A 116 -0.17 8.94 3.68
N SER A 117 0.94 8.20 3.77
CA SER A 117 0.97 6.91 4.45
C SER A 117 0.62 7.02 5.94
N VAL A 118 1.10 8.06 6.62
CA VAL A 118 0.76 8.35 8.03
C VAL A 118 -0.74 8.65 8.17
N LEU A 119 -1.30 9.56 7.36
CA LEU A 119 -2.73 9.88 7.39
C LEU A 119 -3.61 8.66 7.15
N CYS A 120 -3.22 7.77 6.24
CA CYS A 120 -3.91 6.51 6.01
C CYS A 120 -3.87 5.60 7.25
N GLY A 121 -2.74 5.55 7.95
CA GLY A 121 -2.58 4.79 9.18
C GLY A 121 -3.46 5.30 10.32
N ASP A 122 -3.55 6.63 10.47
CA ASP A 122 -4.40 7.25 11.47
C ASP A 122 -5.89 6.97 11.17
N ALA A 123 -6.32 7.11 9.91
CA ALA A 123 -7.69 6.81 9.50
C ALA A 123 -8.03 5.32 9.71
N GLU A 124 -7.12 4.41 9.33
CA GLU A 124 -7.28 2.97 9.55
C GLU A 124 -7.43 2.63 11.05
N LYS A 125 -6.65 3.30 11.91
CA LYS A 125 -6.73 3.15 13.36
C LYS A 125 -8.07 3.65 13.90
N SER A 126 -8.52 4.83 13.48
CA SER A 126 -9.81 5.41 13.87
C SER A 126 -10.98 4.48 13.52
N ILE A 127 -10.95 3.90 12.32
CA ILE A 127 -11.95 2.92 11.87
C ILE A 127 -11.92 1.65 12.74
N ARG A 128 -10.73 1.15 13.08
CA ARG A 128 -10.57 -0.05 13.92
C ARG A 128 -11.04 0.17 15.35
N GLU A 129 -10.84 1.37 15.90
CA GLU A 129 -11.22 1.75 17.26
C GLU A 129 -12.67 2.21 17.36
N GLY A 130 -13.38 2.36 16.23
CA GLY A 130 -14.76 2.83 16.19
C GLY A 130 -14.92 4.34 16.46
N GLN A 131 -13.83 5.10 16.38
CA GLN A 131 -13.82 6.55 16.54
C GLN A 131 -14.24 7.20 15.22
N LEU A 132 -15.54 7.21 14.94
CA LEU A 132 -16.06 7.66 13.64
C LEU A 132 -16.34 9.16 13.57
N ASP A 133 -16.41 9.86 14.71
CA ASP A 133 -16.72 11.29 14.77
C ASP A 133 -15.71 12.15 14.00
N GLN A 134 -14.43 11.79 14.05
CA GLN A 134 -13.35 12.52 13.37
C GLN A 134 -13.00 11.95 11.99
N LEU A 135 -13.52 10.76 11.66
CA LEU A 135 -13.18 10.06 10.43
C LEU A 135 -13.44 10.89 9.16
N PRO A 136 -14.58 11.60 9.01
CA PRO A 136 -14.81 12.43 7.82
C PRO A 136 -13.70 13.47 7.60
N SER A 137 -13.32 14.20 8.65
CA SER A 137 -12.24 15.19 8.58
C SER A 137 -10.89 14.56 8.24
N MET A 138 -10.60 13.37 8.77
CA MET A 138 -9.37 12.63 8.44
C MET A 138 -9.35 12.19 6.98
N LEU A 139 -10.49 11.75 6.43
CA LEU A 139 -10.62 11.38 5.02
C LEU A 139 -10.48 12.60 4.10
N ASP A 140 -10.99 13.77 4.50
CA ASP A 140 -10.80 15.02 3.76
C ASP A 140 -9.32 15.45 3.74
N HIS A 141 -8.62 15.34 4.87
CA HIS A 141 -7.17 15.60 4.94
C HIS A 141 -6.37 14.61 4.07
N LEU A 142 -6.74 13.33 4.10
CA LEU A 142 -6.13 12.29 3.27
C LEU A 142 -6.34 12.58 1.78
N ALA A 143 -7.55 12.98 1.38
CA ALA A 143 -7.85 13.34 -0.01
C ALA A 143 -7.04 14.56 -0.48
N ALA A 144 -6.92 15.60 0.36
CA ALA A 144 -6.10 16.77 0.06
C ALA A 144 -4.62 16.40 -0.08
N GLU A 145 -4.10 15.53 0.80
CA GLU A 145 -2.73 15.05 0.71
C GLU A 145 -2.50 14.21 -0.55
N ALA A 146 -3.43 13.33 -0.88
CA ALA A 146 -3.37 12.54 -2.09
C ALA A 146 -3.32 13.40 -3.35
N ALA A 147 -4.06 14.52 -3.39
CA ALA A 147 -3.97 15.47 -4.49
C ALA A 147 -2.60 16.16 -4.58
N ARG A 148 -1.96 16.47 -3.44
CA ARG A 148 -0.58 17.00 -3.42
C ARG A 148 0.43 15.99 -3.94
N VAL A 149 0.28 14.72 -3.53
CA VAL A 149 1.12 13.62 -4.02
C VAL A 149 0.94 13.44 -5.52
N ASP A 150 -0.31 13.43 -6.02
CA ASP A 150 -0.60 13.30 -7.46
C ASP A 150 0.08 14.41 -8.29
N ALA A 151 -0.03 15.65 -7.82
CA ALA A 151 0.60 16.80 -8.46
C ALA A 151 2.14 16.69 -8.48
N ALA A 152 2.76 16.24 -7.37
CA ALA A 152 4.20 16.03 -7.30
C ALA A 152 4.67 14.91 -8.26
N VAL A 153 3.90 13.81 -8.33
CA VAL A 153 4.16 12.70 -9.26
C VAL A 153 4.06 13.18 -10.71
N LEU A 154 3.04 13.97 -11.04
CA LEU A 154 2.86 14.58 -12.37
C LEU A 154 4.06 15.46 -12.77
N GLN A 155 4.55 16.30 -11.85
CA GLN A 155 5.72 17.13 -12.11
C GLN A 155 6.96 16.28 -12.42
N LEU A 156 7.21 15.23 -11.64
CA LEU A 156 8.32 14.29 -11.87
C LEU A 156 8.22 13.54 -13.21
N LEU A 157 7.00 13.23 -13.65
CA LEU A 157 6.76 12.60 -14.95
C LEU A 157 6.92 13.57 -16.13
N SER A 158 6.78 14.88 -15.89
CA SER A 158 6.88 15.93 -16.92
C SER A 158 8.30 16.49 -17.07
N ASP A 159 9.14 16.36 -16.04
CA ASP A 159 10.52 16.88 -15.97
C ASP A 159 11.55 16.02 -16.76
N LYS A 160 11.12 14.97 -17.47
CA LYS A 160 12.00 14.05 -18.22
C LYS A 160 11.43 13.60 -19.55
#